data_AF-A0AAU3LJJ8-F1
#
_entry.id   AF-A0AAU3LJJ8-F1
#
_cell.length_a   1.000
_cell.length_b   1.000
_cell.length_c   1.000
_cell.angle_alpha   90.00
_cell.angle_beta   90.00
_cell.angle_gamma   90.00
#
_symmetry.space_group_name_H-M   'P 1'
#
loop_
_entity.id
_entity.type
_entity.pdbx_description
1 polymer ?
#
loop_
_entity_poly.entity_id
_entity_poly.type
_entity_poly.pdbx_seq_one_letter_code
_entity_poly.pdbx_strand_id
1 'polypeptide(L)'
;MRPAHLPATTPVTAPTAAPTAFSRRSALAALVGAGAVTLLGAGTASAHGPADHATHHSGGDTLLLTAFPDAETERLRLDRSLRASEFIPTGHYAAPGTEVTVQVRPSHGVLPVLHIGTFDDYNENVALKTPRTFPLHAGRNTVSDSYGGPVYLSFAGHGQRAEFTFVSGTVRMAGFELGRTTEAEFQKQLDTLTEVPWVELTTEHAILTLTREGALLYRDEDHAALLRLFDTIIDSHNRISGLDGSTALNRPKAGRYHFNEVSIVPKGVGAYAWHGFNGFPRAYMDRLCTVTGLRTRGWGLYHELGHLNQQAAYQAGGLTEVTVNIYSLAAQRTLGQPSNLLTKDATTGLNWFQSSAPKLGAPGIAYETTFGPYEQLVPLRQLELAFGDDFWPKLHKLVRTEHQHDAPVEDYDHDPALEARQYRALSTYASRVAGHDLTDFFVNKWAFPIDATGIAEIAALRLPAPPVDPSTLSD
;
A
#
# COMPACT_ATOMS: atom_id res chain seq x y z
N MET A 1 -12.96 -17.78 -24.24
CA MET A 1 -13.02 -17.85 -25.72
C MET A 1 -12.50 -16.54 -26.29
N ARG A 2 -11.85 -16.62 -27.45
CA ARG A 2 -11.18 -15.54 -28.21
C ARG A 2 -12.00 -14.25 -28.44
N PRO A 3 -11.33 -13.14 -28.78
CA PRO A 3 -11.87 -11.78 -28.86
C PRO A 3 -12.59 -11.51 -30.20
N ALA A 4 -13.45 -10.48 -30.23
CA ALA A 4 -14.06 -9.98 -31.46
C ALA A 4 -13.30 -8.75 -32.00
N HIS A 5 -12.76 -8.92 -33.20
CA HIS A 5 -12.19 -7.88 -34.05
C HIS A 5 -13.26 -6.91 -34.57
N LEU A 6 -12.90 -5.62 -34.67
CA LEU A 6 -13.55 -4.63 -35.53
C LEU A 6 -12.98 -4.71 -36.98
N PRO A 7 -13.78 -4.47 -38.03
CA PRO A 7 -13.29 -4.35 -39.40
C PRO A 7 -13.10 -2.89 -39.86
N ALA A 8 -12.10 -2.65 -40.73
CA ALA A 8 -11.91 -1.44 -41.56
C ALA A 8 -12.58 -1.66 -42.95
N THR A 9 -13.01 -0.69 -43.77
CA THR A 9 -12.29 0.49 -44.35
C THR A 9 -13.21 1.53 -45.07
N THR A 10 -13.00 2.85 -44.83
CA THR A 10 -12.92 4.08 -45.70
C THR A 10 -13.97 4.51 -46.76
N PRO A 11 -14.02 5.80 -47.27
CA PRO A 11 -13.39 7.08 -46.85
C PRO A 11 -14.31 8.37 -46.91
N VAL A 12 -13.72 9.52 -46.53
CA VAL A 12 -13.99 10.93 -46.95
C VAL A 12 -14.69 11.88 -45.96
N THR A 13 -13.88 12.79 -45.39
CA THR A 13 -13.98 14.27 -45.21
C THR A 13 -13.58 14.74 -43.80
N ALA A 14 -12.58 15.64 -43.75
CA ALA A 14 -12.15 16.33 -42.54
C ALA A 14 -13.22 17.34 -42.09
N PRO A 15 -13.31 17.65 -40.78
CA PRO A 15 -12.63 18.87 -40.33
C PRO A 15 -12.06 18.84 -38.89
N THR A 16 -11.07 19.71 -38.70
CA THR A 16 -10.69 20.48 -37.49
C THR A 16 -10.45 19.77 -36.16
N ALA A 17 -9.17 19.83 -35.75
CA ALA A 17 -8.64 19.38 -34.47
C ALA A 17 -9.22 20.14 -33.26
N ALA A 18 -9.62 19.38 -32.24
CA ALA A 18 -9.74 19.82 -30.86
C ALA A 18 -8.67 19.08 -30.03
N PRO A 19 -8.03 19.74 -29.04
CA PRO A 19 -6.96 19.12 -28.27
C PRO A 19 -7.54 18.04 -27.32
N THR A 20 -6.96 16.85 -27.38
CA THR A 20 -7.28 15.73 -26.50
C THR A 20 -6.83 16.03 -25.07
N ALA A 21 -7.74 15.77 -24.13
CA ALA A 21 -7.53 15.95 -22.70
C ALA A 21 -6.35 15.11 -22.18
N PHE A 22 -5.46 15.77 -21.44
CA PHE A 22 -4.40 15.13 -20.67
C PHE A 22 -5.01 14.25 -19.56
N SER A 23 -4.69 12.96 -19.57
CA SER A 23 -4.93 12.06 -18.43
C SER A 23 -4.11 12.54 -17.23
N ARG A 24 -4.79 12.77 -16.09
CA ARG A 24 -4.23 13.23 -14.81
C ARG A 24 -3.46 12.10 -14.09
N ARG A 25 -2.41 11.56 -14.72
CA ARG A 25 -1.42 10.71 -14.04
C ARG A 25 -0.06 11.38 -14.14
N SER A 26 0.22 12.31 -13.25
CA SER A 26 1.55 12.86 -12.91
C SER A 26 1.37 14.14 -12.11
N ALA A 27 1.63 14.13 -10.81
CA ALA A 27 2.28 15.24 -10.07
C ALA A 27 2.24 15.00 -8.55
N LEU A 28 3.01 14.04 -8.03
CA LEU A 28 3.32 14.01 -6.60
C LEU A 28 4.59 13.17 -6.30
N ALA A 29 5.64 13.37 -7.09
CA ALA A 29 6.96 12.81 -6.79
C ALA A 29 8.09 13.77 -7.17
N ALA A 30 7.98 15.05 -6.79
CA ALA A 30 9.11 15.98 -6.89
C ALA A 30 8.96 17.12 -5.89
N LEU A 31 9.57 17.01 -4.70
CA LEU A 31 10.10 18.13 -3.92
C LEU A 31 11.06 17.56 -2.87
N VAL A 32 12.34 17.93 -3.01
CA VAL A 32 13.46 17.54 -2.14
C VAL A 32 13.60 18.62 -1.06
N GLY A 33 13.41 18.26 0.20
CA GLY A 33 13.63 19.13 1.35
C GLY A 33 14.81 18.67 2.19
N ALA A 34 15.86 19.49 2.29
CA ALA A 34 16.96 19.30 3.22
C ALA A 34 16.57 19.85 4.60
N GLY A 35 16.76 19.07 5.68
CA GLY A 35 16.40 19.47 7.04
C GLY A 35 17.29 18.81 8.09
N ALA A 36 17.85 19.65 8.97
CA ALA A 36 18.82 19.30 10.01
C ALA A 36 18.18 18.59 11.22
N VAL A 37 19.01 17.80 11.91
CA VAL A 37 18.66 16.83 12.97
C VAL A 37 18.61 17.50 14.35
N THR A 38 17.57 17.20 15.13
CA THR A 38 17.60 17.26 16.60
C THR A 38 16.96 16.00 17.17
N LEU A 39 17.74 15.30 18.00
CA LEU A 39 17.38 14.07 18.73
C LEU A 39 16.52 14.40 19.95
N LEU A 40 15.49 13.58 20.22
CA LEU A 40 14.81 13.24 21.49
C LEU A 40 13.52 12.49 21.09
N GLY A 41 12.98 11.45 21.72
CA GLY A 41 13.29 10.58 22.85
C GLY A 41 12.20 9.49 22.80
N ALA A 42 12.56 8.22 23.01
CA ALA A 42 11.73 7.06 22.69
C ALA A 42 10.51 6.89 23.63
N GLY A 43 9.33 6.72 23.04
CA GLY A 43 8.11 6.25 23.71
C GLY A 43 7.89 4.75 23.44
N THR A 44 7.65 3.99 24.49
CA THR A 44 7.60 2.52 24.54
C THR A 44 6.41 1.94 23.77
N ALA A 45 6.69 1.10 22.77
CA ALA A 45 5.69 0.27 22.09
C ALA A 45 5.31 -0.94 22.95
N SER A 46 4.01 -1.13 23.17
CA SER A 46 3.45 -2.31 23.81
C SER A 46 3.45 -3.48 22.84
N ALA A 47 4.24 -4.51 23.14
CA ALA A 47 4.35 -5.74 22.36
C ALA A 47 3.03 -6.54 22.40
N HIS A 48 2.45 -6.80 21.24
CA HIS A 48 1.58 -7.94 20.98
C HIS A 48 2.27 -8.77 19.89
N GLY A 49 2.81 -9.92 20.25
CA GLY A 49 3.58 -10.79 19.35
C GLY A 49 2.70 -11.31 18.20
N PRO A 50 3.08 -11.10 16.94
CA PRO A 50 2.36 -11.67 15.81
C PRO A 50 2.84 -13.12 15.51
N ALA A 51 2.12 -13.79 14.61
CA ALA A 51 2.23 -15.22 14.35
C ALA A 51 3.11 -15.47 13.13
N ASP A 52 4.29 -16.06 13.34
CA ASP A 52 5.17 -16.50 12.25
C ASP A 52 4.48 -17.60 11.42
N HIS A 53 4.03 -17.22 10.21
CA HIS A 53 3.25 -18.09 9.32
C HIS A 53 4.10 -19.18 8.64
N ALA A 54 5.43 -19.10 8.74
CA ALA A 54 6.33 -20.16 8.31
C ALA A 54 7.60 -20.20 9.16
N THR A 55 7.86 -21.34 9.78
CA THR A 55 9.12 -21.54 10.53
C THR A 55 10.04 -22.49 9.76
N HIS A 56 11.29 -22.06 9.55
CA HIS A 56 12.34 -22.94 9.03
C HIS A 56 12.80 -23.91 10.12
N HIS A 57 12.92 -25.21 9.77
CA HIS A 57 13.73 -26.12 10.56
C HIS A 57 15.22 -25.80 10.38
N SER A 58 15.98 -25.83 11.47
CA SER A 58 17.42 -25.58 11.50
C SER A 58 18.14 -26.47 10.48
N GLY A 59 18.51 -25.90 9.33
CA GLY A 59 19.32 -26.52 8.29
C GLY A 59 18.60 -27.13 7.08
N GLY A 60 17.28 -26.97 6.90
CA GLY A 60 16.53 -27.75 5.90
C GLY A 60 15.76 -26.97 4.82
N ASP A 61 15.63 -27.62 3.67
CA ASP A 61 14.72 -27.34 2.54
C ASP A 61 13.22 -27.49 2.90
N THR A 62 12.88 -27.58 4.19
CA THR A 62 11.53 -27.84 4.71
C THR A 62 10.99 -26.64 5.50
N LEU A 63 9.76 -26.24 5.16
CA LEU A 63 8.96 -25.18 5.78
C LEU A 63 7.77 -25.79 6.52
N LEU A 64 7.56 -25.35 7.76
CA LEU A 64 6.33 -25.62 8.49
C LEU A 64 5.39 -24.43 8.34
N LEU A 65 4.31 -24.62 7.59
CA LEU A 65 3.37 -23.56 7.23
C LEU A 65 2.15 -23.58 8.14
N THR A 66 1.65 -22.38 8.44
CA THR A 66 0.35 -22.18 9.09
C THR A 66 -0.51 -21.28 8.22
N ALA A 67 -1.68 -21.78 7.84
CA ALA A 67 -2.60 -21.08 6.96
C ALA A 67 -3.20 -19.85 7.63
N PHE A 68 -3.40 -18.79 6.86
CA PHE A 68 -4.03 -17.54 7.29
C PHE A 68 -5.00 -17.04 6.22
N PRO A 69 -5.90 -16.10 6.54
CA PRO A 69 -6.85 -15.58 5.56
C PRO A 69 -6.16 -15.09 4.29
N ASP A 70 -6.69 -15.44 3.12
CA ASP A 70 -6.13 -15.02 1.84
C ASP A 70 -6.25 -13.51 1.61
N ALA A 71 -5.55 -13.03 0.58
CA ALA A 71 -5.48 -11.61 0.25
C ALA A 71 -6.87 -10.98 -0.01
N GLU A 72 -7.80 -11.73 -0.59
CA GLU A 72 -9.15 -11.23 -0.89
C GLU A 72 -10.03 -11.17 0.35
N THR A 73 -9.99 -12.19 1.20
CA THR A 73 -10.66 -12.20 2.51
C THR A 73 -10.22 -11.01 3.35
N GLU A 74 -8.92 -10.72 3.39
CA GLU A 74 -8.38 -9.57 4.10
C GLU A 74 -8.78 -8.24 3.46
N ARG A 75 -8.80 -8.15 2.12
CA ARG A 75 -9.25 -6.95 1.41
C ARG A 75 -10.70 -6.61 1.77
N LEU A 76 -11.60 -7.59 1.69
CA LEU A 76 -13.01 -7.44 2.05
C LEU A 76 -13.18 -7.07 3.53
N ARG A 77 -12.50 -7.77 4.45
CA ARG A 77 -12.56 -7.50 5.89
C ARG A 77 -12.13 -6.07 6.24
N LEU A 78 -11.13 -5.55 5.53
CA LEU A 78 -10.53 -4.25 5.80
C LEU A 78 -11.20 -3.10 5.03
N ASP A 79 -12.17 -3.43 4.16
CA ASP A 79 -12.82 -2.54 3.20
C ASP A 79 -11.82 -1.85 2.26
N ARG A 80 -10.79 -2.56 1.78
CA ARG A 80 -9.73 -1.96 0.96
C ARG A 80 -9.99 -2.08 -0.54
N SER A 81 -9.54 -1.10 -1.32
CA SER A 81 -9.59 -1.20 -2.78
C SER A 81 -8.60 -2.23 -3.33
N LEU A 82 -7.38 -2.27 -2.79
CA LEU A 82 -6.34 -3.19 -3.23
C LEU A 82 -6.13 -4.36 -2.28
N ARG A 83 -5.80 -5.52 -2.87
CA ARG A 83 -5.26 -6.68 -2.15
C ARG A 83 -3.83 -6.37 -1.75
N ALA A 84 -3.46 -6.66 -0.50
CA ALA A 84 -2.06 -6.74 -0.10
C ALA A 84 -1.56 -8.18 -0.26
N SER A 85 -0.24 -8.40 -0.14
CA SER A 85 0.34 -9.72 -0.36
C SER A 85 -0.14 -10.77 0.66
N GLU A 86 -0.32 -11.99 0.15
CA GLU A 86 -0.51 -13.23 0.93
C GLU A 86 0.70 -14.16 0.82
N PHE A 87 1.82 -13.66 0.28
CA PHE A 87 2.99 -14.49 0.07
C PHE A 87 3.74 -14.80 1.37
N ILE A 88 4.19 -16.04 1.41
CA ILE A 88 5.15 -16.58 2.35
C ILE A 88 6.48 -16.69 1.59
N PRO A 89 7.50 -15.90 1.95
CA PRO A 89 8.83 -16.01 1.36
C PRO A 89 9.44 -17.37 1.71
N THR A 90 10.17 -17.97 0.76
CA THR A 90 10.82 -19.27 0.97
C THR A 90 12.35 -19.19 1.01
N GLY A 91 12.92 -18.05 0.59
CA GLY A 91 14.36 -17.89 0.38
C GLY A 91 14.95 -18.76 -0.73
N HIS A 92 14.11 -19.32 -1.61
CA HIS A 92 14.52 -20.17 -2.73
C HIS A 92 14.26 -19.48 -4.09
N TYR A 93 15.07 -19.83 -5.07
CA TYR A 93 14.97 -19.37 -6.45
C TYR A 93 14.92 -20.57 -7.40
N ALA A 94 14.01 -20.52 -8.37
CA ALA A 94 13.92 -21.47 -9.48
C ALA A 94 14.53 -20.85 -10.74
N ALA A 95 15.49 -21.53 -11.36
CA ALA A 95 16.06 -21.07 -12.62
C ALA A 95 15.08 -21.28 -13.79
N PRO A 96 15.13 -20.46 -14.86
CA PRO A 96 14.26 -20.58 -16.02
C PRO A 96 14.29 -22.00 -16.61
N GLY A 97 13.11 -22.57 -16.87
CA GLY A 97 12.93 -23.89 -17.48
C GLY A 97 13.30 -25.09 -16.59
N THR A 98 13.75 -24.87 -15.35
CA THR A 98 14.14 -25.96 -14.45
C THR A 98 12.91 -26.65 -13.86
N GLU A 99 12.93 -27.98 -13.77
CA GLU A 99 11.91 -28.74 -13.04
C GLU A 99 12.13 -28.62 -11.54
N VAL A 100 11.21 -27.95 -10.85
CA VAL A 100 11.15 -27.83 -9.41
C VAL A 100 10.32 -28.99 -8.86
N THR A 101 10.92 -29.82 -8.00
CA THR A 101 10.21 -30.87 -7.30
C THR A 101 10.06 -30.53 -5.83
N VAL A 102 8.83 -30.63 -5.32
CA VAL A 102 8.47 -30.36 -3.93
C VAL A 102 7.63 -31.49 -3.35
N GLN A 103 7.65 -31.63 -2.04
CA GLN A 103 6.85 -32.60 -1.28
C GLN A 103 5.95 -31.84 -0.31
N VAL A 104 4.65 -32.12 -0.37
CA VAL A 104 3.64 -31.48 0.48
C VAL A 104 2.97 -32.52 1.38
N ARG A 105 2.91 -32.25 2.68
CA ARG A 105 2.19 -33.06 3.68
C ARG A 105 1.21 -32.15 4.44
N PRO A 106 -0.06 -32.07 4.03
CA PRO A 106 -1.06 -31.27 4.72
C PRO A 106 -1.59 -31.98 5.96
N SER A 107 -1.84 -31.26 7.05
CA SER A 107 -2.43 -31.82 8.28
C SER A 107 -3.96 -32.00 8.18
N HIS A 108 -4.64 -31.25 7.30
CA HIS A 108 -6.11 -31.22 7.20
C HIS A 108 -6.64 -31.13 5.74
N GLY A 109 -5.88 -31.63 4.77
CA GLY A 109 -6.29 -31.61 3.35
C GLY A 109 -6.26 -30.24 2.66
N VAL A 110 -6.07 -29.14 3.40
CA VAL A 110 -5.80 -27.80 2.85
C VAL A 110 -4.35 -27.75 2.38
N LEU A 111 -4.14 -27.26 1.17
CA LEU A 111 -2.85 -27.29 0.48
C LEU A 111 -2.35 -25.87 0.21
N PRO A 112 -1.05 -25.60 0.38
CA PRO A 112 -0.44 -24.37 -0.10
C PRO A 112 -0.43 -24.35 -1.63
N VAL A 113 -0.35 -23.15 -2.18
CA VAL A 113 -0.14 -22.89 -3.60
C VAL A 113 1.27 -22.36 -3.79
N LEU A 114 1.98 -22.85 -4.81
CA LEU A 114 3.33 -22.40 -5.13
C LEU A 114 3.29 -21.31 -6.20
N HIS A 115 4.11 -20.28 -6.02
CA HIS A 115 4.27 -19.20 -6.98
C HIS A 115 5.74 -19.06 -7.37
N ILE A 116 6.01 -18.84 -8.66
CA ILE A 116 7.36 -18.59 -9.17
C ILE A 116 7.43 -17.20 -9.80
N GLY A 117 8.42 -16.42 -9.36
CA GLY A 117 8.78 -15.06 -9.75
C GLY A 117 8.01 -13.95 -9.04
N THR A 118 8.19 -12.71 -9.50
CA THR A 118 7.74 -11.50 -8.79
C THR A 118 6.62 -10.76 -9.54
N PHE A 119 6.01 -9.79 -8.87
CA PHE A 119 5.08 -8.83 -9.48
C PHE A 119 5.84 -7.67 -10.14
N ASP A 120 5.38 -7.27 -11.34
CA ASP A 120 5.87 -6.12 -12.11
C ASP A 120 4.79 -5.69 -13.13
N ASP A 121 3.77 -4.96 -12.69
CA ASP A 121 2.53 -4.73 -13.44
C ASP A 121 2.74 -4.04 -14.81
N TYR A 122 3.82 -3.27 -14.94
CA TYR A 122 4.19 -2.58 -16.19
C TYR A 122 5.24 -3.31 -17.03
N ASN A 123 5.56 -4.55 -16.71
CA ASN A 123 6.43 -5.37 -17.55
C ASN A 123 5.84 -5.52 -18.95
N GLU A 124 6.67 -5.35 -19.97
CA GLU A 124 6.26 -5.49 -21.37
C GLU A 124 5.82 -6.93 -21.70
N ASN A 125 6.43 -7.92 -21.04
CA ASN A 125 5.99 -9.29 -21.12
C ASN A 125 4.85 -9.53 -20.12
N VAL A 126 3.65 -9.73 -20.65
CA VAL A 126 2.43 -9.99 -19.86
C VAL A 126 2.60 -11.16 -18.90
N ALA A 127 3.35 -12.21 -19.29
CA ALA A 127 3.61 -13.36 -18.42
C ALA A 127 4.49 -13.02 -17.21
N LEU A 128 5.19 -11.89 -17.22
CA LEU A 128 6.05 -11.40 -16.14
C LEU A 128 5.36 -10.36 -15.23
N LYS A 129 4.15 -9.93 -15.57
CA LYS A 129 3.41 -8.95 -14.75
C LYS A 129 3.03 -9.48 -13.37
N THR A 130 2.73 -10.77 -13.29
CA THR A 130 2.35 -11.44 -12.05
C THR A 130 3.14 -12.74 -11.86
N PRO A 131 3.36 -13.20 -10.62
CA PRO A 131 3.89 -14.51 -10.32
C PRO A 131 3.07 -15.63 -10.95
N ARG A 132 3.75 -16.61 -11.55
CA ARG A 132 3.11 -17.78 -12.14
C ARG A 132 2.70 -18.73 -11.03
N THR A 133 1.46 -19.21 -11.08
CA THR A 133 0.79 -19.92 -9.98
C THR A 133 0.64 -21.40 -10.28
N PHE A 134 1.00 -22.24 -9.31
CA PHE A 134 1.01 -23.69 -9.40
C PHE A 134 0.25 -24.30 -8.22
N PRO A 135 -1.02 -24.70 -8.42
CA PRO A 135 -1.76 -25.48 -7.44
C PRO A 135 -1.03 -26.82 -7.19
N LEU A 136 -0.95 -27.20 -5.92
CA LEU A 136 -0.26 -28.42 -5.50
C LEU A 136 -1.28 -29.49 -5.09
N HIS A 137 -0.82 -30.74 -5.05
CA HIS A 137 -1.52 -31.85 -4.42
C HIS A 137 -0.70 -32.42 -3.25
N ALA A 138 -1.35 -33.16 -2.35
CA ALA A 138 -0.65 -33.88 -1.30
C ALA A 138 0.30 -34.91 -1.92
N GLY A 139 1.54 -34.99 -1.44
CA GLY A 139 2.56 -35.83 -2.06
C GLY A 139 3.62 -35.04 -2.82
N ARG A 140 4.23 -35.70 -3.79
CA ARG A 140 5.31 -35.16 -4.63
C ARG A 140 4.71 -34.41 -5.81
N ASN A 141 5.13 -33.17 -6.00
CA ASN A 141 4.73 -32.32 -7.12
C ASN A 141 5.99 -31.98 -7.94
N THR A 142 5.87 -31.97 -9.27
CA THR A 142 6.90 -31.44 -10.17
C THR A 142 6.27 -30.35 -11.01
N VAL A 143 6.88 -29.17 -10.99
CA VAL A 143 6.44 -27.99 -11.75
C VAL A 143 7.62 -27.42 -12.54
N SER A 144 7.35 -26.72 -13.63
CA SER A 144 8.38 -26.01 -14.39
C SER A 144 7.82 -24.66 -14.81
N ASP A 145 8.67 -23.64 -14.79
CA ASP A 145 8.36 -22.29 -15.23
C ASP A 145 9.40 -21.81 -16.23
N SER A 146 8.96 -21.33 -17.39
CA SER A 146 9.89 -20.92 -18.47
C SER A 146 10.71 -19.69 -18.13
N TYR A 147 10.33 -18.90 -17.13
CA TYR A 147 10.98 -17.65 -16.76
C TYR A 147 11.75 -17.74 -15.45
N GLY A 148 11.37 -18.66 -14.56
CA GLY A 148 11.97 -18.80 -13.24
C GLY A 148 11.68 -17.59 -12.34
N GLY A 149 12.40 -17.50 -11.23
CA GLY A 149 12.27 -16.41 -10.27
C GLY A 149 12.29 -16.87 -8.81
N PRO A 150 12.20 -15.91 -7.86
CA PRO A 150 11.97 -16.21 -6.46
C PRO A 150 10.73 -17.08 -6.26
N VAL A 151 10.79 -18.05 -5.34
CA VAL A 151 9.69 -18.97 -5.06
C VAL A 151 8.95 -18.48 -3.82
N TYR A 152 7.63 -18.37 -3.91
CA TYR A 152 6.75 -18.05 -2.80
C TYR A 152 5.70 -19.13 -2.62
N LEU A 153 5.10 -19.16 -1.43
CA LEU A 153 3.89 -19.93 -1.17
C LEU A 153 2.76 -18.98 -0.77
N SER A 154 1.53 -19.32 -1.10
CA SER A 154 0.35 -18.81 -0.39
C SER A 154 -0.33 -19.99 0.30
N PHE A 155 -0.93 -19.75 1.46
CA PHE A 155 -1.59 -20.79 2.23
C PHE A 155 -2.84 -20.26 2.91
N ALA A 156 -3.92 -20.20 2.14
CA ALA A 156 -5.21 -19.69 2.57
C ALA A 156 -5.87 -20.63 3.59
N GLY A 157 -6.36 -20.08 4.69
CA GLY A 157 -7.12 -20.82 5.70
C GLY A 157 -7.20 -20.14 7.06
N HIS A 158 -7.51 -20.93 8.08
CA HIS A 158 -7.74 -20.49 9.45
C HIS A 158 -6.94 -21.37 10.42
N GLY A 159 -5.61 -21.39 10.24
CA GLY A 159 -4.67 -22.10 11.14
C GLY A 159 -4.38 -23.55 10.76
N GLN A 160 -4.85 -24.05 9.61
CA GLN A 160 -4.42 -25.36 9.09
C GLN A 160 -2.91 -25.38 8.88
N ARG A 161 -2.31 -26.55 9.00
CA ARG A 161 -0.86 -26.72 8.92
C ARG A 161 -0.47 -27.59 7.73
N ALA A 162 0.69 -27.31 7.16
CA ALA A 162 1.30 -28.15 6.13
C ALA A 162 2.82 -28.15 6.28
N GLU A 163 3.44 -29.30 6.04
CA GLU A 163 4.88 -29.40 5.83
C GLU A 163 5.14 -29.34 4.32
N PHE A 164 6.00 -28.41 3.92
CA PHE A 164 6.39 -28.20 2.54
C PHE A 164 7.90 -28.38 2.42
N THR A 165 8.37 -29.28 1.56
CA THR A 165 9.81 -29.56 1.41
C THR A 165 10.23 -29.40 -0.05
N PHE A 166 11.25 -28.61 -0.32
CA PHE A 166 11.95 -28.62 -1.60
C PHE A 166 12.76 -29.91 -1.72
N VAL A 167 12.60 -30.60 -2.84
CA VAL A 167 13.34 -31.84 -3.13
C VAL A 167 14.47 -31.59 -4.12
N SER A 168 14.20 -30.83 -5.18
CA SER A 168 15.19 -30.48 -6.20
C SER A 168 14.71 -29.32 -7.07
N GLY A 169 15.62 -28.74 -7.86
CA GLY A 169 15.30 -27.75 -8.89
C GLY A 169 15.28 -26.29 -8.41
N THR A 170 15.59 -26.04 -7.14
CA THR A 170 15.76 -24.70 -6.58
C THR A 170 17.14 -24.54 -5.96
N VAL A 171 17.61 -23.30 -5.89
CA VAL A 171 18.81 -22.89 -5.15
C VAL A 171 18.45 -21.84 -4.10
N ARG A 172 19.33 -21.65 -3.10
CA ARG A 172 19.14 -20.62 -2.08
C ARG A 172 19.39 -19.23 -2.67
N MET A 173 18.49 -18.31 -2.33
CA MET A 173 18.63 -16.88 -2.58
C MET A 173 19.28 -16.21 -1.35
N ALA A 174 20.15 -15.23 -1.57
CA ALA A 174 20.69 -14.44 -0.47
C ALA A 174 19.56 -13.61 0.17
N GLY A 175 19.53 -13.57 1.50
CA GLY A 175 18.52 -12.78 2.19
C GLY A 175 18.82 -12.47 3.65
N PHE A 176 18.16 -11.42 4.13
CA PHE A 176 18.24 -10.95 5.50
C PHE A 176 16.85 -11.01 6.15
N GLU A 177 16.71 -11.83 7.19
CA GLU A 177 15.48 -11.92 7.96
C GLU A 177 15.67 -11.24 9.32
N LEU A 178 14.85 -10.22 9.62
CA LEU A 178 14.97 -9.43 10.83
C LEU A 178 14.88 -10.32 12.08
N GLY A 179 15.90 -10.24 12.93
CA GLY A 179 15.99 -11.00 14.18
C GLY A 179 16.52 -12.44 14.01
N ARG A 180 16.77 -12.89 12.77
CA ARG A 180 17.27 -14.25 12.48
C ARG A 180 18.60 -14.25 11.73
N THR A 181 18.77 -13.41 10.72
CA THR A 181 20.03 -13.28 9.98
C THR A 181 20.91 -12.21 10.60
N THR A 182 22.18 -12.51 10.86
CA THR A 182 23.17 -11.50 11.23
C THR A 182 23.76 -10.82 10.00
N GLU A 183 24.27 -9.59 10.15
CA GLU A 183 24.91 -8.87 9.03
C GLU A 183 26.07 -9.67 8.42
N ALA A 184 26.91 -10.30 9.26
CA ALA A 184 28.02 -11.14 8.78
C ALA A 184 27.55 -12.35 7.95
N GLU A 185 26.45 -13.00 8.35
CA GLU A 185 25.85 -14.09 7.57
C GLU A 185 25.27 -13.57 6.26
N PHE A 186 24.62 -12.42 6.27
CA PHE A 186 24.07 -11.81 5.06
C PHE A 186 25.18 -11.43 4.06
N GLN A 187 26.24 -10.77 4.52
CA GLN A 187 27.41 -10.47 3.69
C GLN A 187 28.03 -11.75 3.11
N LYS A 188 28.17 -12.80 3.91
CA LYS A 188 28.65 -14.10 3.41
C LYS A 188 27.73 -14.70 2.35
N GLN A 189 26.42 -14.61 2.52
CA GLN A 189 25.45 -15.05 1.50
C GLN A 189 25.59 -14.21 0.23
N LEU A 190 25.69 -12.89 0.34
CA LEU A 190 25.94 -12.01 -0.81
C LEU A 190 27.22 -12.41 -1.53
N ASP A 191 28.31 -12.70 -0.83
CA ASP A 191 29.60 -13.05 -1.44
C ASP A 191 29.61 -14.46 -2.07
N THR A 192 28.75 -15.38 -1.61
CA THR A 192 28.78 -16.80 -2.02
C THR A 192 27.64 -17.25 -2.93
N LEU A 193 26.45 -16.64 -2.83
CA LEU A 193 25.27 -16.97 -3.63
C LEU A 193 25.15 -16.01 -4.83
N THR A 194 26.15 -16.05 -5.72
CA THR A 194 26.31 -15.07 -6.81
C THR A 194 25.41 -15.29 -8.02
N GLU A 195 24.98 -16.53 -8.25
CA GLU A 195 24.25 -16.93 -9.46
C GLU A 195 22.76 -16.55 -9.44
N VAL A 196 22.22 -16.18 -8.28
CA VAL A 196 20.81 -15.81 -8.13
C VAL A 196 20.65 -14.30 -8.35
N PRO A 197 19.83 -13.85 -9.33
CA PRO A 197 19.71 -12.43 -9.69
C PRO A 197 18.81 -11.62 -8.73
N TRP A 198 18.45 -12.18 -7.59
CA TRP A 198 17.52 -11.61 -6.61
C TRP A 198 18.10 -11.70 -5.20
N VAL A 199 17.68 -10.77 -4.35
CA VAL A 199 17.95 -10.71 -2.91
C VAL A 199 16.65 -10.36 -2.21
N GLU A 200 16.42 -10.93 -1.03
CA GLU A 200 15.21 -10.67 -0.26
C GLU A 200 15.52 -10.23 1.17
N LEU A 201 14.85 -9.16 1.61
CA LEU A 201 14.90 -8.69 3.00
C LEU A 201 13.52 -8.84 3.60
N THR A 202 13.39 -9.48 4.75
CA THR A 202 12.09 -9.84 5.33
C THR A 202 11.97 -9.43 6.79
N THR A 203 10.78 -8.99 7.15
CA THR A 203 10.33 -8.88 8.54
C THR A 203 9.11 -9.75 8.76
N GLU A 204 8.50 -9.66 9.93
CA GLU A 204 7.20 -10.25 10.17
C GLU A 204 6.08 -9.59 9.33
N HIS A 205 6.25 -8.32 8.96
CA HIS A 205 5.22 -7.52 8.29
C HIS A 205 5.56 -7.13 6.85
N ALA A 206 6.81 -7.31 6.40
CA ALA A 206 7.29 -6.89 5.10
C ALA A 206 8.10 -7.96 4.36
N ILE A 207 7.97 -7.97 3.04
CA ILE A 207 8.88 -8.63 2.09
C ILE A 207 9.42 -7.54 1.19
N LEU A 208 10.74 -7.43 1.08
CA LEU A 208 11.40 -6.58 0.11
C LEU A 208 12.13 -7.50 -0.88
N THR A 209 11.69 -7.53 -2.12
CA THR A 209 12.33 -8.33 -3.16
C THR A 209 13.06 -7.41 -4.13
N LEU A 210 14.38 -7.48 -4.09
CA LEU A 210 15.29 -6.61 -4.84
C LEU A 210 16.01 -7.43 -5.89
N THR A 211 16.33 -6.81 -7.02
CA THR A 211 17.36 -7.39 -7.88
C THR A 211 18.67 -7.43 -7.09
N ARG A 212 19.49 -8.43 -7.36
CA ARG A 212 20.80 -8.57 -6.70
C ARG A 212 21.66 -7.33 -6.91
N GLU A 213 21.67 -6.79 -8.12
CA GLU A 213 22.39 -5.55 -8.42
C GLU A 213 21.88 -4.37 -7.56
N GLY A 214 20.56 -4.23 -7.40
CA GLY A 214 19.97 -3.18 -6.57
C GLY A 214 20.35 -3.32 -5.10
N ALA A 215 20.28 -4.54 -4.56
CA ALA A 215 20.68 -4.82 -3.18
C ALA A 215 22.18 -4.55 -2.94
N LEU A 216 23.06 -4.90 -3.88
CA LEU A 216 24.50 -4.70 -3.74
C LEU A 216 24.92 -3.22 -3.67
N LEU A 217 24.11 -2.29 -4.19
CA LEU A 217 24.36 -0.85 -4.05
C LEU A 217 24.25 -0.36 -2.61
N TYR A 218 23.51 -1.08 -1.77
CA TYR A 218 23.22 -0.72 -0.38
C TYR A 218 23.67 -1.82 0.59
N ARG A 219 24.64 -2.65 0.17
CA ARG A 219 25.14 -3.79 0.95
C ARG A 219 25.70 -3.40 2.32
N ASP A 220 26.15 -2.16 2.49
CA ASP A 220 26.81 -1.68 3.72
C ASP A 220 25.84 -0.98 4.70
N GLU A 221 24.54 -0.97 4.40
CA GLU A 221 23.52 -0.42 5.30
C GLU A 221 23.27 -1.31 6.53
N ASP A 222 22.72 -0.72 7.59
CA ASP A 222 22.21 -1.48 8.73
C ASP A 222 20.85 -2.08 8.36
N HIS A 223 20.85 -3.29 7.79
CA HIS A 223 19.64 -3.99 7.35
C HIS A 223 18.66 -4.22 8.50
N ALA A 224 19.15 -4.46 9.72
CA ALA A 224 18.28 -4.64 10.87
C ALA A 224 17.56 -3.33 11.24
N ALA A 225 18.27 -2.20 11.21
CA ALA A 225 17.66 -0.89 11.46
C ALA A 225 16.71 -0.48 10.33
N LEU A 226 17.06 -0.77 9.08
CA LEU A 226 16.21 -0.53 7.92
C LEU A 226 14.89 -1.29 8.06
N LEU A 227 14.96 -2.59 8.34
CA LEU A 227 13.77 -3.43 8.44
C LEU A 227 12.89 -3.09 9.66
N ARG A 228 13.47 -2.71 10.81
CA ARG A 228 12.69 -2.13 11.92
C ARG A 228 11.99 -0.83 11.53
N LEU A 229 12.58 -0.04 10.64
CA LEU A 229 11.96 1.18 10.13
C LEU A 229 10.78 0.87 9.20
N PHE A 230 10.86 -0.17 8.36
CA PHE A 230 9.71 -0.68 7.60
C PHE A 230 8.56 -1.06 8.53
N ASP A 231 8.83 -1.85 9.58
CA ASP A 231 7.80 -2.24 10.55
C ASP A 231 7.19 -1.01 11.25
N THR A 232 8.00 -0.03 11.63
CA THR A 232 7.52 1.23 12.22
C THR A 232 6.56 2.00 11.29
N ILE A 233 6.85 2.01 9.98
CA ILE A 233 6.00 2.67 8.97
C ILE A 233 4.71 1.87 8.74
N ILE A 234 4.78 0.53 8.69
CA ILE A 234 3.59 -0.32 8.60
C ILE A 234 2.70 -0.11 9.83
N ASP A 235 3.28 -0.01 11.02
CA ASP A 235 2.55 0.26 12.25
C ASP A 235 1.88 1.63 12.27
N SER A 236 2.47 2.66 11.64
CA SER A 236 1.79 3.96 11.50
C SER A 236 0.52 3.85 10.64
N HIS A 237 0.57 3.02 9.59
CA HIS A 237 -0.58 2.75 8.72
C HIS A 237 -1.64 1.92 9.46
N ASN A 238 -1.23 0.88 10.19
CA ASN A 238 -2.13 0.11 11.06
C ASN A 238 -2.83 1.03 12.07
N ARG A 239 -2.08 1.93 12.73
CA ARG A 239 -2.61 2.83 13.75
C ARG A 239 -3.65 3.80 13.17
N ILE A 240 -3.33 4.50 12.07
CA ILE A 240 -4.26 5.48 11.47
C ILE A 240 -5.50 4.80 10.88
N SER A 241 -5.38 3.54 10.42
CA SER A 241 -6.51 2.68 10.02
C SER A 241 -7.32 2.13 11.20
N GLY A 242 -6.91 2.36 12.45
CA GLY A 242 -7.56 1.79 13.63
C GLY A 242 -7.44 0.27 13.74
N LEU A 243 -6.35 -0.32 13.23
CA LEU A 243 -6.06 -1.75 13.28
C LEU A 243 -5.30 -2.12 14.55
N ASP A 244 -5.98 -2.02 15.69
CA ASP A 244 -5.43 -2.21 17.04
C ASP A 244 -5.74 -3.57 17.68
N GLY A 245 -6.39 -4.48 16.94
CA GLY A 245 -6.80 -5.80 17.43
C GLY A 245 -8.00 -5.80 18.39
N SER A 246 -8.66 -4.66 18.62
CA SER A 246 -9.82 -4.54 19.53
C SER A 246 -10.99 -5.46 19.18
N THR A 247 -11.14 -5.81 17.90
CA THR A 247 -12.10 -6.78 17.37
C THR A 247 -11.45 -7.58 16.24
N ALA A 248 -12.10 -8.65 15.76
CA ALA A 248 -11.62 -9.39 14.60
C ALA A 248 -11.49 -8.51 13.34
N LEU A 249 -12.39 -7.52 13.16
CA LEU A 249 -12.35 -6.58 12.04
C LEU A 249 -11.20 -5.56 12.16
N ASN A 250 -10.72 -5.32 13.37
CA ASN A 250 -9.69 -4.33 13.66
C ASN A 250 -8.31 -4.96 13.85
N ARG A 251 -8.11 -6.22 13.48
CA ARG A 251 -6.76 -6.80 13.47
C ARG A 251 -5.96 -6.24 12.29
N PRO A 252 -4.65 -5.96 12.47
CA PRO A 252 -3.73 -5.77 11.35
C PRO A 252 -3.90 -6.86 10.30
N LYS A 253 -3.51 -6.58 9.06
CA LYS A 253 -3.66 -7.58 8.01
C LYS A 253 -2.88 -8.85 8.35
N ALA A 254 -3.41 -10.01 7.96
CA ALA A 254 -2.65 -11.26 8.02
C ALA A 254 -1.54 -11.28 6.95
N GLY A 255 -0.41 -11.91 7.23
CA GLY A 255 0.75 -11.95 6.32
C GLY A 255 1.42 -10.59 6.09
N ARG A 256 2.25 -10.49 5.05
CA ARG A 256 3.18 -9.35 4.84
C ARG A 256 2.72 -8.35 3.77
N TYR A 257 3.20 -7.12 3.81
CA TYR A 257 3.19 -6.21 2.66
C TYR A 257 4.42 -6.50 1.78
N HIS A 258 4.29 -6.40 0.46
CA HIS A 258 5.37 -6.71 -0.48
C HIS A 258 5.84 -5.44 -1.18
N PHE A 259 7.14 -5.18 -1.15
CA PHE A 259 7.81 -4.05 -1.79
C PHE A 259 8.81 -4.63 -2.80
N ASN A 260 8.59 -4.38 -4.09
CA ASN A 260 9.40 -4.93 -5.17
C ASN A 260 10.22 -3.85 -5.83
N GLU A 261 11.46 -4.18 -6.12
CA GLU A 261 12.14 -3.54 -7.23
C GLU A 261 11.51 -3.99 -8.55
N VAL A 262 11.06 -3.04 -9.37
CA VAL A 262 10.39 -3.31 -10.65
C VAL A 262 11.22 -2.81 -11.83
N SER A 263 11.05 -3.45 -12.98
CA SER A 263 11.82 -3.11 -14.18
C SER A 263 11.37 -1.79 -14.81
N ILE A 264 10.06 -1.50 -14.76
CA ILE A 264 9.46 -0.38 -15.46
C ILE A 264 8.47 0.33 -14.54
N VAL A 265 8.50 1.66 -14.60
CA VAL A 265 7.42 2.53 -14.15
C VAL A 265 6.94 3.39 -15.33
N PRO A 266 5.64 3.69 -15.43
CA PRO A 266 5.15 4.59 -16.46
C PRO A 266 5.83 5.96 -16.40
N LYS A 267 5.93 6.64 -17.55
CA LYS A 267 6.49 7.99 -17.60
C LYS A 267 5.73 8.93 -16.65
N GLY A 268 6.47 9.60 -15.77
CA GLY A 268 5.91 10.54 -14.79
C GLY A 268 5.38 9.89 -13.50
N VAL A 269 5.50 8.57 -13.37
CA VAL A 269 5.16 7.81 -12.16
C VAL A 269 6.46 7.42 -11.45
N GLY A 270 6.57 7.78 -10.16
CA GLY A 270 7.81 7.55 -9.37
C GLY A 270 7.88 6.17 -8.72
N ALA A 271 6.72 5.64 -8.35
CA ALA A 271 6.46 4.31 -7.79
C ALA A 271 4.96 4.02 -8.01
N TYR A 272 4.50 2.81 -7.74
CA TYR A 272 3.07 2.48 -7.84
C TYR A 272 2.69 1.36 -6.88
N ALA A 273 1.41 1.28 -6.51
CA ALA A 273 0.83 0.14 -5.82
C ALA A 273 -0.21 -0.55 -6.71
N TRP A 274 -0.27 -1.87 -6.61
CA TRP A 274 -1.32 -2.68 -7.25
C TRP A 274 -1.64 -3.90 -6.40
N HIS A 275 -2.61 -4.72 -6.82
CA HIS A 275 -2.96 -5.94 -6.09
C HIS A 275 -1.71 -6.80 -5.84
N GLY A 276 -1.42 -7.01 -4.55
CA GLY A 276 -0.36 -7.86 -4.05
C GLY A 276 0.91 -7.13 -3.64
N PHE A 277 1.20 -5.92 -4.14
CA PHE A 277 2.53 -5.33 -3.95
C PHE A 277 2.62 -3.81 -4.18
N ASN A 278 3.76 -3.25 -3.78
CA ASN A 278 4.23 -1.91 -4.12
C ASN A 278 5.47 -2.04 -5.02
N GLY A 279 5.51 -1.32 -6.15
CA GLY A 279 6.59 -1.35 -7.13
C GLY A 279 7.43 -0.07 -7.11
N PHE A 280 8.75 -0.22 -6.99
CA PHE A 280 9.71 0.89 -6.99
C PHE A 280 10.82 0.66 -8.02
N PRO A 281 11.15 1.65 -8.86
CA PRO A 281 12.23 1.52 -9.83
C PRO A 281 13.60 1.60 -9.12
N ARG A 282 14.67 1.09 -9.76
CA ARG A 282 16.05 1.17 -9.25
C ARG A 282 16.45 2.57 -8.77
N ALA A 283 15.99 3.61 -9.48
CA ALA A 283 16.27 5.01 -9.15
C ALA A 283 15.68 5.49 -7.81
N TYR A 284 14.78 4.71 -7.20
CA TYR A 284 14.18 4.98 -5.90
C TYR A 284 14.87 4.23 -4.75
N MET A 285 15.78 3.30 -5.04
CA MET A 285 16.37 2.41 -4.04
C MET A 285 17.20 3.16 -2.99
N ASP A 286 17.71 4.35 -3.30
CA ASP A 286 18.44 5.19 -2.33
C ASP A 286 17.55 5.67 -1.18
N ARG A 287 16.23 5.76 -1.44
CA ARG A 287 15.21 6.13 -0.45
C ARG A 287 14.59 4.90 0.21
N LEU A 288 14.57 3.75 -0.48
CA LEU A 288 13.92 2.53 0.00
C LEU A 288 14.87 1.66 0.83
N CYS A 289 16.15 1.59 0.43
CA CYS A 289 17.12 0.62 0.92
C CYS A 289 18.16 1.24 1.88
N THR A 290 18.00 2.49 2.29
CA THR A 290 18.89 3.12 3.30
C THR A 290 18.09 3.59 4.50
N VAL A 291 18.66 3.47 5.71
CA VAL A 291 17.97 3.91 6.93
C VAL A 291 17.66 5.41 6.88
N THR A 292 18.64 6.21 6.47
CA THR A 292 18.49 7.67 6.38
C THR A 292 17.53 8.07 5.27
N GLY A 293 17.65 7.45 4.09
CA GLY A 293 16.77 7.73 2.95
C GLY A 293 15.32 7.39 3.26
N LEU A 294 15.06 6.21 3.82
CA LEU A 294 13.70 5.81 4.17
C LEU A 294 13.13 6.66 5.30
N ARG A 295 13.97 7.10 6.25
CA ARG A 295 13.53 7.94 7.38
C ARG A 295 13.25 9.38 7.00
N THR A 296 13.89 9.93 5.96
CA THR A 296 13.85 11.38 5.68
C THR A 296 13.28 11.74 4.32
N ARG A 297 13.29 10.80 3.37
CA ARG A 297 12.87 10.98 1.97
C ARG A 297 11.95 9.85 1.51
N GLY A 298 11.35 9.11 2.44
CA GLY A 298 10.55 7.91 2.18
C GLY A 298 9.10 8.15 1.74
N TRP A 299 8.69 9.39 1.44
CA TRP A 299 7.30 9.75 1.13
C TRP A 299 6.65 8.82 0.10
N GLY A 300 7.36 8.45 -0.97
CA GLY A 300 6.79 7.54 -1.98
C GLY A 300 6.48 6.16 -1.42
N LEU A 301 7.32 5.60 -0.54
CA LEU A 301 6.95 4.34 0.12
C LEU A 301 5.72 4.51 1.01
N TYR A 302 5.65 5.59 1.79
CA TYR A 302 4.50 5.82 2.68
C TYR A 302 3.22 5.96 1.85
N HIS A 303 3.31 6.64 0.71
CA HIS A 303 2.24 6.84 -0.25
C HIS A 303 1.80 5.51 -0.88
N GLU A 304 2.69 4.72 -1.48
CA GLU A 304 2.31 3.45 -2.08
C GLU A 304 1.71 2.48 -1.05
N LEU A 305 2.30 2.41 0.15
CA LEU A 305 1.72 1.62 1.24
C LEU A 305 0.33 2.14 1.64
N GLY A 306 0.11 3.45 1.59
CA GLY A 306 -1.19 4.08 1.77
C GLY A 306 -2.24 3.55 0.79
N HIS A 307 -1.91 3.34 -0.49
CA HIS A 307 -2.84 2.78 -1.46
C HIS A 307 -3.33 1.39 -1.07
N LEU A 308 -2.46 0.55 -0.49
CA LEU A 308 -2.84 -0.75 0.06
C LEU A 308 -3.63 -0.67 1.39
N ASN A 309 -3.89 0.53 1.90
CA ASN A 309 -4.66 0.77 3.11
C ASN A 309 -5.95 1.58 2.88
N GLN A 310 -6.08 2.30 1.76
CA GLN A 310 -7.26 3.10 1.44
C GLN A 310 -8.55 2.28 1.48
N GLN A 311 -9.57 2.87 2.08
CA GLN A 311 -10.89 2.25 2.17
C GLN A 311 -11.77 2.60 0.99
N ALA A 312 -12.30 1.57 0.33
CA ALA A 312 -13.08 1.71 -0.89
C ALA A 312 -14.39 2.48 -0.65
N ALA A 313 -14.97 2.40 0.55
CA ALA A 313 -16.25 3.04 0.87
C ALA A 313 -16.26 4.56 0.62
N TYR A 314 -15.11 5.24 0.75
CA TYR A 314 -15.01 6.69 0.55
C TYR A 314 -13.91 7.11 -0.44
N GLN A 315 -13.37 6.16 -1.21
CA GLN A 315 -12.35 6.43 -2.22
C GLN A 315 -12.98 6.84 -3.56
N ALA A 316 -13.58 8.04 -3.60
CA ALA A 316 -13.92 8.69 -4.87
C ALA A 316 -12.70 8.76 -5.81
N GLY A 317 -12.89 8.72 -7.12
CA GLY A 317 -11.79 8.67 -8.10
C GLY A 317 -10.85 9.86 -7.95
N GLY A 318 -11.41 11.07 -7.77
CA GLY A 318 -10.68 12.29 -7.46
C GLY A 318 -9.96 12.30 -6.10
N LEU A 319 -10.29 11.37 -5.20
CA LEU A 319 -9.67 11.21 -3.88
C LEU A 319 -8.61 10.10 -3.83
N THR A 320 -8.41 9.32 -4.90
CA THR A 320 -7.42 8.22 -4.93
C THR A 320 -6.02 8.70 -4.59
N GLU A 321 -5.57 9.81 -5.19
CA GLU A 321 -4.24 10.40 -4.93
C GLU A 321 -4.21 11.36 -3.73
N VAL A 322 -5.34 11.52 -3.02
CA VAL A 322 -5.49 12.45 -1.90
C VAL A 322 -5.59 11.70 -0.58
N THR A 323 -6.57 10.80 -0.44
CA THR A 323 -6.81 10.07 0.82
C THR A 323 -5.68 9.12 1.17
N VAL A 324 -4.93 8.64 0.16
CA VAL A 324 -3.65 7.92 0.34
C VAL A 324 -2.67 8.68 1.22
N ASN A 325 -2.68 10.01 1.17
CA ASN A 325 -1.73 10.83 1.92
C ASN A 325 -2.14 11.08 3.38
N ILE A 326 -3.32 10.63 3.82
CA ILE A 326 -3.63 10.50 5.26
C ILE A 326 -2.58 9.59 5.91
N TYR A 327 -2.27 8.48 5.25
CA TYR A 327 -1.28 7.50 5.67
C TYR A 327 0.14 8.04 5.59
N SER A 328 0.48 8.72 4.49
CA SER A 328 1.79 9.35 4.32
C SER A 328 2.09 10.37 5.42
N LEU A 329 1.12 11.22 5.76
CA LEU A 329 1.27 12.19 6.85
C LEU A 329 1.38 11.50 8.22
N ALA A 330 0.66 10.40 8.46
CA ALA A 330 0.77 9.62 9.68
C ALA A 330 2.18 9.00 9.84
N ALA A 331 2.77 8.52 8.75
CA ALA A 331 4.16 8.05 8.74
C ALA A 331 5.15 9.19 9.03
N GLN A 332 5.00 10.36 8.40
CA GLN A 332 5.83 11.53 8.70
C GLN A 332 5.79 11.90 10.19
N ARG A 333 4.59 11.99 10.77
CA ARG A 333 4.40 12.28 12.21
C ARG A 333 5.08 11.22 13.08
N THR A 334 4.88 9.94 12.77
CA THR A 334 5.50 8.82 13.51
C THR A 334 7.03 8.90 13.49
N LEU A 335 7.61 9.38 12.39
CA LEU A 335 9.05 9.51 12.22
C LEU A 335 9.63 10.84 12.74
N GLY A 336 8.78 11.74 13.23
CA GLY A 336 9.16 13.08 13.69
C GLY A 336 9.56 14.02 12.54
N GLN A 337 9.08 13.76 11.32
CA GLN A 337 9.31 14.63 10.17
C GLN A 337 8.35 15.82 10.18
N PRO A 338 8.77 16.98 9.62
CA PRO A 338 7.82 18.05 9.33
C PRO A 338 6.78 17.57 8.31
N SER A 339 5.54 18.01 8.50
CA SER A 339 4.43 17.74 7.59
C SER A 339 4.71 18.32 6.20
N ASN A 340 4.51 17.53 5.14
CA ASN A 340 4.59 18.04 3.77
C ASN A 340 3.57 19.15 3.50
N LEU A 341 2.49 19.24 4.29
CA LEU A 341 1.53 20.34 4.23
C LEU A 341 2.13 21.71 4.64
N LEU A 342 3.26 21.70 5.36
CA LEU A 342 4.02 22.89 5.74
C LEU A 342 5.12 23.26 4.75
N THR A 343 5.36 22.45 3.71
CA THR A 343 6.31 22.78 2.65
C THR A 343 5.85 24.05 1.94
N LYS A 344 6.75 25.03 1.86
CA LYS A 344 6.48 26.30 1.19
C LYS A 344 6.76 26.16 -0.30
N ASP A 345 5.82 26.60 -1.12
CA ASP A 345 6.06 26.81 -2.54
C ASP A 345 7.13 27.90 -2.72
N ALA A 346 8.12 27.63 -3.58
CA ALA A 346 9.28 28.51 -3.74
C ALA A 346 8.92 29.85 -4.40
N THR A 347 7.82 29.92 -5.15
CA THR A 347 7.40 31.12 -5.88
C THR A 347 6.57 32.05 -5.00
N THR A 348 5.58 31.48 -4.30
CA THR A 348 4.61 32.21 -3.49
C THR A 348 5.06 32.39 -2.03
N GLY A 349 5.95 31.52 -1.54
CA GLY A 349 6.38 31.48 -0.14
C GLY A 349 5.31 30.95 0.83
N LEU A 350 4.16 30.50 0.31
CA LEU A 350 3.03 29.99 1.08
C LEU A 350 3.14 28.47 1.21
N ASN A 351 2.73 27.95 2.37
CA ASN A 351 2.44 26.52 2.51
C ASN A 351 1.01 26.22 2.05
N TRP A 352 0.63 24.94 2.06
CA TRP A 352 -0.63 24.49 1.48
C TRP A 352 -1.87 24.93 2.27
N PHE A 353 -1.76 25.10 3.59
CA PHE A 353 -2.83 25.72 4.40
C PHE A 353 -3.04 27.19 4.02
N GLN A 354 -1.94 27.92 3.81
CA GLN A 354 -1.96 29.34 3.49
C GLN A 354 -2.46 29.60 2.06
N SER A 355 -2.11 28.74 1.09
CA SER A 355 -2.54 28.89 -0.30
C SER A 355 -4.01 28.53 -0.50
N SER A 356 -4.55 27.59 0.29
CA SER A 356 -5.95 27.19 0.21
C SER A 356 -6.90 28.14 0.94
N ALA A 357 -6.49 28.71 2.07
CA ALA A 357 -7.32 29.57 2.92
C ALA A 357 -8.10 30.68 2.18
N PRO A 358 -7.51 31.49 1.27
CA PRO A 358 -8.25 32.56 0.59
C PRO A 358 -9.29 32.06 -0.41
N LYS A 359 -9.29 30.77 -0.76
CA LYS A 359 -10.24 30.16 -1.71
C LYS A 359 -11.52 29.68 -1.03
N LEU A 360 -11.48 29.42 0.27
CA LEU A 360 -12.56 28.76 1.01
C LEU A 360 -13.85 29.58 0.96
N GLY A 361 -14.95 28.94 0.57
CA GLY A 361 -16.26 29.59 0.45
C GLY A 361 -16.38 30.66 -0.63
N ALA A 362 -15.39 30.81 -1.51
CA ALA A 362 -15.51 31.73 -2.65
C ALA A 362 -16.59 31.23 -3.64
N PRO A 363 -17.34 32.12 -4.30
CA PRO A 363 -18.35 31.71 -5.28
C PRO A 363 -17.74 30.92 -6.44
N GLY A 364 -18.39 29.82 -6.83
CA GLY A 364 -18.00 29.03 -8.01
C GLY A 364 -16.80 28.11 -7.82
N ILE A 365 -16.29 27.94 -6.60
CA ILE A 365 -15.27 26.93 -6.31
C ILE A 365 -15.86 25.52 -6.38
N ALA A 366 -14.99 24.56 -6.69
CA ALA A 366 -15.29 23.14 -6.62
C ALA A 366 -14.03 22.40 -6.16
N TYR A 367 -14.18 21.49 -5.20
CA TYR A 367 -13.07 20.79 -4.55
C TYR A 367 -12.07 20.18 -5.55
N GLU A 368 -12.60 19.47 -6.55
CA GLU A 368 -11.81 18.66 -7.49
C GLU A 368 -11.03 19.47 -8.54
N THR A 369 -11.36 20.75 -8.72
CA THR A 369 -10.83 21.59 -9.81
C THR A 369 -10.21 22.90 -9.34
N THR A 370 -10.63 23.41 -8.18
CA THR A 370 -10.12 24.68 -7.62
C THR A 370 -8.84 24.49 -6.81
N PHE A 371 -8.71 23.33 -6.14
CA PHE A 371 -7.63 23.04 -5.23
C PHE A 371 -6.60 22.13 -5.89
N GLY A 372 -5.31 22.44 -5.71
CA GLY A 372 -4.23 21.57 -6.13
C GLY A 372 -4.16 20.30 -5.27
N PRO A 373 -3.42 19.26 -5.68
CA PRO A 373 -3.40 17.97 -4.99
C PRO A 373 -3.04 18.04 -3.49
N TYR A 374 -2.05 18.88 -3.13
CA TYR A 374 -1.70 19.09 -1.71
C TYR A 374 -2.71 19.96 -0.96
N GLU A 375 -3.38 20.89 -1.63
CA GLU A 375 -4.47 21.68 -1.02
C GLU A 375 -5.70 20.80 -0.76
N GLN A 376 -5.97 19.81 -1.61
CA GLN A 376 -7.02 18.80 -1.39
C GLN A 376 -6.74 17.92 -0.17
N LEU A 377 -5.48 17.73 0.21
CA LEU A 377 -5.13 17.01 1.44
C LEU A 377 -5.37 17.82 2.72
N VAL A 378 -5.33 19.16 2.65
CA VAL A 378 -5.53 20.06 3.80
C VAL A 378 -6.82 19.76 4.57
N PRO A 379 -8.02 19.66 3.96
CA PRO A 379 -9.24 19.38 4.71
C PRO A 379 -9.19 18.04 5.46
N LEU A 380 -8.53 17.03 4.90
CA LEU A 380 -8.40 15.73 5.56
C LEU A 380 -7.52 15.81 6.81
N ARG A 381 -6.45 16.64 6.78
CA ARG A 381 -5.65 16.93 7.97
C ARG A 381 -6.42 17.80 8.98
N GLN A 382 -7.21 18.76 8.52
CA GLN A 382 -8.01 19.63 9.38
C GLN A 382 -9.06 18.88 10.21
N LEU A 383 -9.64 17.79 9.67
CA LEU A 383 -10.52 16.92 10.45
C LEU A 383 -9.79 16.28 11.64
N GLU A 384 -8.57 15.80 11.43
CA GLU A 384 -7.73 15.25 12.50
C GLU A 384 -7.33 16.33 13.52
N LEU A 385 -6.98 17.53 13.05
CA LEU A 385 -6.66 18.67 13.92
C LEU A 385 -7.85 19.11 14.79
N ALA A 386 -9.07 19.07 14.24
CA ALA A 386 -10.28 19.51 14.94
C ALA A 386 -10.81 18.46 15.94
N PHE A 387 -10.72 17.19 15.59
CA PHE A 387 -11.42 16.11 16.31
C PHE A 387 -10.47 15.11 16.99
N GLY A 388 -9.16 15.31 16.85
CA GLY A 388 -8.11 14.55 17.53
C GLY A 388 -7.52 13.42 16.69
N ASP A 389 -6.37 12.91 17.16
CA ASP A 389 -5.59 11.86 16.49
C ASP A 389 -6.36 10.54 16.30
N ASP A 390 -7.45 10.33 17.04
CA ASP A 390 -8.30 9.14 16.92
C ASP A 390 -9.46 9.29 15.92
N PHE A 391 -9.60 10.45 15.25
CA PHE A 391 -10.62 10.70 14.23
C PHE A 391 -10.58 9.67 13.10
N TRP A 392 -9.45 9.55 12.40
CA TRP A 392 -9.28 8.58 11.33
C TRP A 392 -9.41 7.14 11.84
N PRO A 393 -8.75 6.72 12.93
CA PRO A 393 -8.96 5.38 13.50
C PRO A 393 -10.43 5.04 13.77
N LYS A 394 -11.22 5.96 14.34
CA LYS A 394 -12.66 5.76 14.59
C LYS A 394 -13.46 5.65 13.29
N LEU A 395 -13.17 6.52 12.32
CA LEU A 395 -13.83 6.49 11.01
C LEU A 395 -13.60 5.16 10.30
N HIS A 396 -12.35 4.70 10.21
CA HIS A 396 -12.03 3.44 9.53
C HIS A 396 -12.70 2.23 10.21
N LYS A 397 -12.77 2.23 11.55
CA LYS A 397 -13.47 1.18 12.32
C LYS A 397 -14.98 1.19 12.05
N LEU A 398 -15.59 2.38 11.98
CA LEU A 398 -17.02 2.52 11.71
C LEU A 398 -17.36 2.04 10.31
N VAL A 399 -16.57 2.45 9.31
CA VAL A 399 -16.68 1.97 7.92
C VAL A 399 -16.60 0.45 7.86
N ARG A 400 -15.57 -0.18 8.44
CA ARG A 400 -15.45 -1.65 8.46
C ARG A 400 -16.63 -2.34 9.14
N THR A 401 -17.25 -1.72 10.12
CA THR A 401 -18.39 -2.30 10.85
C THR A 401 -19.66 -2.30 9.99
N GLU A 402 -19.85 -1.26 9.17
CA GLU A 402 -21.08 -1.08 8.40
C GLU A 402 -20.98 -1.63 6.96
N HIS A 403 -19.79 -1.65 6.37
CA HIS A 403 -19.53 -2.13 5.00
C HIS A 403 -19.13 -3.61 4.89
N GLN A 404 -19.28 -4.42 5.95
CA GLN A 404 -18.82 -5.82 5.96
C GLN A 404 -19.34 -6.70 4.81
N HIS A 405 -20.49 -6.34 4.25
CA HIS A 405 -21.19 -7.12 3.22
C HIS A 405 -21.20 -6.44 1.85
N ASP A 406 -20.53 -5.30 1.73
CA ASP A 406 -20.40 -4.60 0.46
C ASP A 406 -19.24 -5.20 -0.33
N ALA A 407 -19.37 -5.27 -1.65
CA ALA A 407 -18.24 -5.57 -2.52
C ALA A 407 -17.42 -4.27 -2.67
N PRO A 408 -16.22 -4.16 -2.07
CA PRO A 408 -15.42 -2.96 -2.18
C PRO A 408 -14.93 -2.83 -3.62
N VAL A 409 -14.95 -1.62 -4.14
CA VAL A 409 -14.63 -1.32 -5.54
C VAL A 409 -13.12 -1.48 -5.78
N GLU A 410 -12.77 -2.25 -6.82
CA GLU A 410 -11.39 -2.56 -7.21
C GLU A 410 -10.82 -1.60 -8.27
N ASP A 411 -11.69 -0.85 -8.97
CA ASP A 411 -11.27 0.12 -10.00
C ASP A 411 -11.10 1.53 -9.40
N TYR A 412 -10.43 2.41 -10.12
CA TYR A 412 -10.34 3.84 -9.85
C TYR A 412 -11.15 4.68 -10.85
N ASP A 413 -11.64 4.09 -11.93
CA ASP A 413 -12.63 4.70 -12.83
C ASP A 413 -14.04 4.35 -12.36
N HIS A 414 -14.74 5.34 -11.83
CA HIS A 414 -16.04 5.16 -11.21
C HIS A 414 -17.12 5.84 -12.02
N ASP A 415 -18.28 5.18 -12.14
CA ASP A 415 -19.46 5.87 -12.64
C ASP A 415 -19.87 7.01 -11.68
N PRO A 416 -20.55 8.06 -12.18
CA PRO A 416 -20.93 9.20 -11.34
C PRO A 416 -21.79 8.86 -10.12
N ALA A 417 -22.55 7.77 -10.15
CA ALA A 417 -23.38 7.37 -9.02
C ALA A 417 -22.53 6.75 -7.90
N LEU A 418 -21.49 6.00 -8.25
CA LEU A 418 -20.49 5.49 -7.31
C LEU A 418 -19.67 6.64 -6.71
N GLU A 419 -19.20 7.58 -7.52
CA GLU A 419 -18.49 8.79 -7.04
C GLU A 419 -19.32 9.54 -5.98
N ALA A 420 -20.59 9.82 -6.29
CA ALA A 420 -21.51 10.50 -5.37
C ALA A 420 -21.73 9.71 -4.07
N ARG A 421 -21.77 8.36 -4.15
CA ARG A 421 -21.85 7.51 -2.95
C ARG A 421 -20.61 7.61 -2.08
N GLN A 422 -19.41 7.64 -2.66
CA GLN A 422 -18.15 7.69 -1.91
C GLN A 422 -17.92 9.05 -1.24
N TYR A 423 -18.24 10.16 -1.92
CA TYR A 423 -18.23 11.49 -1.32
C TYR A 423 -19.24 11.64 -0.18
N ARG A 424 -20.44 11.10 -0.37
CA ARG A 424 -21.46 11.03 0.69
C ARG A 424 -20.99 10.18 1.86
N ALA A 425 -20.40 9.01 1.63
CA ALA A 425 -19.84 8.17 2.69
C ALA A 425 -18.77 8.93 3.49
N LEU A 426 -17.83 9.61 2.82
CA LEU A 426 -16.81 10.41 3.51
C LEU A 426 -17.43 11.44 4.47
N SER A 427 -18.35 12.26 3.96
CA SER A 427 -18.94 13.36 4.74
C SER A 427 -19.87 12.89 5.86
N THR A 428 -20.66 11.82 5.63
CA THR A 428 -21.57 11.26 6.63
C THR A 428 -20.80 10.54 7.74
N TYR A 429 -19.82 9.68 7.41
CA TYR A 429 -18.99 9.04 8.43
C TYR A 429 -18.17 10.05 9.22
N ALA A 430 -17.58 11.05 8.55
CA ALA A 430 -16.86 12.13 9.23
C ALA A 430 -17.76 12.87 10.23
N SER A 431 -18.98 13.24 9.84
CA SER A 431 -19.93 13.94 10.72
C SER A 431 -20.30 13.08 11.93
N ARG A 432 -20.57 11.79 11.72
CA ARG A 432 -20.91 10.84 12.79
C ARG A 432 -19.77 10.63 13.77
N VAL A 433 -18.53 10.50 13.28
CA VAL A 433 -17.33 10.29 14.10
C VAL A 433 -16.95 11.55 14.86
N ALA A 434 -17.06 12.72 14.22
CA ALA A 434 -16.85 14.00 14.87
C ALA A 434 -17.92 14.30 15.92
N GLY A 435 -19.14 13.75 15.77
CA GLY A 435 -20.29 14.12 16.59
C GLY A 435 -20.82 15.53 16.26
N HIS A 436 -20.52 16.03 15.07
CA HIS A 436 -20.83 17.39 14.63
C HIS A 436 -21.35 17.42 13.19
N ASP A 437 -22.19 18.40 12.87
CA ASP A 437 -22.63 18.65 11.49
C ASP A 437 -21.48 19.30 10.70
N LEU A 438 -20.90 18.55 9.76
CA LEU A 438 -19.81 19.01 8.91
C LEU A 438 -20.28 19.52 7.53
N THR A 439 -21.58 19.79 7.37
CA THR A 439 -22.13 20.31 6.11
C THR A 439 -21.43 21.58 5.67
N ASP A 440 -21.24 22.56 6.56
CA ASP A 440 -20.55 23.81 6.21
C ASP A 440 -19.10 23.55 5.77
N PHE A 441 -18.39 22.68 6.49
CA PHE A 441 -17.00 22.30 6.17
C PHE A 441 -16.88 21.66 4.79
N PHE A 442 -17.66 20.62 4.49
CA PHE A 442 -17.57 19.90 3.23
C PHE A 442 -18.17 20.68 2.07
N VAL A 443 -19.37 21.24 2.22
CA VAL A 443 -20.15 21.80 1.10
C VAL A 443 -19.82 23.27 0.87
N ASN A 444 -19.78 24.08 1.92
CA ASN A 444 -19.64 25.53 1.74
C ASN A 444 -18.18 25.97 1.71
N LYS A 445 -17.32 25.44 2.60
CA LYS A 445 -15.91 25.87 2.69
C LYS A 445 -15.04 25.22 1.63
N TRP A 446 -15.03 23.89 1.61
CA TRP A 446 -14.16 23.11 0.73
C TRP A 446 -14.82 22.69 -0.58
N ALA A 447 -16.15 22.84 -0.70
CA ALA A 447 -16.93 22.54 -1.90
C ALA A 447 -16.72 21.12 -2.46
N PHE A 448 -16.68 20.13 -1.57
CA PHE A 448 -16.80 18.72 -1.93
C PHE A 448 -18.13 18.50 -2.65
N PRO A 449 -18.18 17.63 -3.69
CA PRO A 449 -19.38 17.35 -4.45
C PRO A 449 -20.35 16.44 -3.69
N ILE A 450 -20.81 16.90 -2.51
CA ILE A 450 -21.82 16.21 -1.71
C ILE A 450 -23.20 16.51 -2.31
N ASP A 451 -23.92 15.47 -2.70
CA ASP A 451 -25.23 15.60 -3.31
C ASP A 451 -26.31 15.96 -2.26
N ALA A 452 -27.51 16.31 -2.75
CA ALA A 452 -28.64 16.65 -1.88
C ALA A 452 -29.01 15.51 -0.92
N THR A 453 -28.76 14.26 -1.33
CA THR A 453 -28.94 13.07 -0.49
C THR A 453 -28.00 13.10 0.71
N GLY A 454 -26.70 13.29 0.50
CA GLY A 454 -25.71 13.36 1.57
C GLY A 454 -25.96 14.51 2.54
N ILE A 455 -26.35 15.69 2.02
CA ILE A 455 -26.72 16.84 2.86
C ILE A 455 -27.93 16.49 3.75
N ALA A 456 -28.96 15.86 3.19
CA ALA A 456 -30.13 15.44 3.94
C ALA A 456 -29.82 14.36 4.99
N GLU A 457 -28.92 13.42 4.66
CA GLU A 457 -28.45 12.38 5.59
C GLU A 457 -27.70 12.98 6.78
N ILE A 458 -26.79 13.95 6.58
CA ILE A 458 -26.11 14.66 7.67
C ILE A 458 -27.13 15.42 8.52
N ALA A 459 -28.03 16.18 7.91
CA ALA A 459 -29.06 16.93 8.63
C ALA A 459 -29.97 16.03 9.48
N ALA A 460 -30.28 14.83 9.00
CA ALA A 460 -31.10 13.85 9.72
C ALA A 460 -30.43 13.36 11.02
N LEU A 461 -29.11 13.44 11.16
CA LEU A 461 -28.38 13.10 12.38
C LEU A 461 -28.61 14.12 13.52
N ARG A 462 -29.09 15.34 13.20
CA ARG A 462 -29.36 16.41 14.17
C ARG A 462 -28.17 16.74 15.07
N LEU A 463 -26.97 16.71 14.49
CA LEU A 463 -25.73 17.00 15.19
C LEU A 463 -25.55 18.51 15.40
N PRO A 464 -24.89 18.95 16.49
CA PRO A 464 -24.55 20.35 16.68
C PRO A 464 -23.44 20.78 15.71
N ALA A 465 -23.36 22.07 15.40
CA ALA A 465 -22.21 22.62 14.69
C ALA A 465 -20.89 22.39 15.48
N PRO A 466 -19.73 22.28 14.80
CA PRO A 466 -18.44 22.23 15.46
C PRO A 466 -18.21 23.46 16.35
N PRO A 467 -17.58 23.31 17.55
CA PRO A 467 -17.27 24.44 18.42
C PRO A 467 -16.18 25.36 17.85
N VAL A 468 -15.38 24.84 16.92
CA VAL A 468 -14.33 25.55 16.17
C VAL A 468 -14.52 25.21 14.70
N ASP A 469 -14.44 26.20 13.80
CA ASP A 469 -14.47 25.96 12.35
C ASP A 469 -13.22 25.15 11.94
N PRO A 470 -13.36 23.87 11.57
CA PRO A 470 -12.20 23.02 11.25
C PRO A 470 -11.39 23.57 10.08
N SER A 471 -12.03 24.32 9.17
CA SER A 471 -11.38 24.88 7.97
C SER A 471 -10.32 25.95 8.28
N THR A 472 -10.25 26.41 9.52
CA THR A 472 -9.30 27.43 9.99
C THR A 472 -8.03 26.85 10.63
N LEU A 473 -7.97 25.54 10.85
CA LEU A 473 -6.86 24.90 11.56
C LEU A 473 -5.66 24.64 10.63
N SER A 474 -4.45 24.69 11.20
CA SER A 474 -3.19 24.34 10.55
C SER A 474 -2.27 23.56 11.49
N ASP A 475 -1.32 22.83 10.91
CA ASP A 475 -0.21 22.16 11.64
C ASP A 475 0.75 23.14 12.34
#